data_AF-A0A955PBG9-F1
#
_entry.id   AF-A0A955PBG9-F1
#
_cell.length_a   1.000
_cell.length_b   1.000
_cell.length_c   1.000
_cell.angle_alpha   90.00
_cell.angle_beta   90.00
_cell.angle_gamma   90.00
#
_symmetry.space_group_name_H-M   'P 1'
#
loop_
_entity.id
_entity.type
_entity.pdbx_description
1 polymer ?
#
loop_
_entity_poly.entity_id
_entity_poly.type
_entity_poly.pdbx_seq_one_letter_code
_entity_poly.pdbx_strand_id
1 'polypeptide(L)'
;MTHRIACVVGARPNFMKIAPLLEALREKDPSLLLELIHTGQHYDDRLSKFLFRDLELPEPDLYLGVGSGSHAEQTARIMVEFEKYC
;
A
#
# COMPACT_ATOMS: atom_id res chain seq x y z
N MET A 1 9.07 22.26 5.77
CA MET A 1 7.76 21.80 5.24
C MET A 1 7.83 20.30 5.21
N THR A 2 7.06 19.62 6.07
CA THR A 2 7.00 18.16 6.11
C THR A 2 6.13 17.70 4.96
N HIS A 3 6.68 16.95 4.00
CA HIS A 3 5.91 16.43 2.87
C HIS A 3 5.45 15.01 3.19
N ARG A 4 4.18 14.74 2.90
CA ARG A 4 3.56 13.43 3.09
C ARG A 4 3.45 12.72 1.75
N ILE A 5 3.85 11.46 1.71
CA ILE A 5 3.82 10.61 0.51
C ILE A 5 2.97 9.37 0.85
N ALA A 6 1.83 9.27 0.18
CA ALA A 6 1.00 8.07 0.23
C ALA A 6 1.55 7.02 -0.76
N CYS A 7 2.09 5.93 -0.22
CA CYS A 7 2.61 4.79 -0.94
C CYS A 7 1.51 3.73 -1.09
N VAL A 8 0.77 3.77 -2.19
CA VAL A 8 -0.38 2.87 -2.41
C VAL A 8 0.06 1.56 -3.08
N VAL A 9 -0.32 0.43 -2.49
CA VAL A 9 -0.06 -0.92 -2.99
C VAL A 9 -1.32 -1.77 -3.04
N GLY A 10 -1.41 -2.65 -4.03
CA GLY A 10 -2.55 -3.53 -4.15
C GLY A 10 -2.31 -4.84 -4.86
N ALA A 11 -1.25 -4.95 -5.68
CA ALA A 11 -0.86 -6.19 -6.33
C ALA A 11 0.54 -6.64 -5.93
N ARG A 12 0.83 -7.96 -6.01
CA ARG A 12 2.17 -8.52 -5.70
C ARG A 12 3.34 -7.73 -6.32
N PRO A 13 3.31 -7.30 -7.61
CA PRO A 13 4.38 -6.49 -8.18
C PRO A 13 4.57 -5.12 -7.51
N ASN A 14 3.54 -4.56 -6.87
CA ASN A 14 3.67 -3.30 -6.13
C ASN A 14 4.50 -3.49 -4.85
N PHE A 15 4.26 -4.56 -4.09
CA PHE A 15 5.02 -4.86 -2.86
C PHE A 15 6.52 -5.00 -3.14
N MET A 16 6.88 -5.79 -4.16
CA MET A 16 8.28 -5.99 -4.57
C MET A 16 8.98 -4.67 -4.94
N LYS A 17 8.23 -3.69 -5.46
CA LYS A 17 8.76 -2.37 -5.87
C LYS A 17 8.77 -1.36 -4.73
N ILE A 18 7.78 -1.41 -3.84
CA ILE A 18 7.64 -0.41 -2.77
C ILE A 18 8.67 -0.62 -1.66
N ALA A 19 9.05 -1.88 -1.37
CA ALA A 19 10.01 -2.20 -0.31
C ALA A 19 11.34 -1.45 -0.47
N PRO A 20 12.09 -1.60 -1.57
CA PRO A 20 13.34 -0.85 -1.74
C PRO A 20 13.11 0.66 -1.90
N LEU A 21 11.93 1.09 -2.37
CA LEU A 21 11.62 2.51 -2.50
C LEU A 21 11.39 3.19 -1.15
N LEU A 22 10.68 2.55 -0.22
CA LEU A 22 10.45 3.06 1.14
C LEU A 22 11.75 3.20 1.90
N GLU A 23 12.63 2.20 1.80
CA GLU A 23 13.97 2.23 2.38
C GLU A 23 14.77 3.43 1.82
N ALA A 24 14.88 3.53 0.50
CA ALA A 24 15.62 4.62 -0.15
C ALA A 24 15.04 6.01 0.16
N LEU A 25 13.72 6.16 0.27
CA LEU A 25 13.09 7.44 0.62
C LEU A 25 13.37 7.83 2.09
N ARG A 26 13.32 6.88 3.03
CA ARG A 26 13.64 7.11 4.44
C ARG A 26 15.09 7.52 4.63
N GLU A 27 16.01 6.87 3.92
CA GLU A 27 17.43 7.21 3.96
C GLU A 27 17.72 8.59 3.36
N LYS A 28 17.06 8.90 2.23
CA LYS A 28 17.29 10.15 1.50
C LYS A 28 16.78 11.37 2.26
N ASP A 29 15.61 11.28 2.88
CA ASP A 29 15.02 12.37 3.65
C ASP A 29 14.18 11.83 4.82
N PRO A 30 14.76 11.76 6.03
CA PRO A 30 14.05 11.32 7.23
C PRO A 30 12.88 12.22 7.65
N SER A 31 12.74 13.41 7.06
CA SER A 31 11.62 14.31 7.34
C SER A 31 10.37 14.00 6.51
N LEU A 32 10.45 13.09 5.54
CA LEU A 32 9.30 12.63 4.77
C LEU A 32 8.39 11.76 5.65
N LEU A 33 7.09 12.06 5.61
CA LEU A 33 6.07 11.18 6.18
C LEU A 33 5.62 10.21 5.10
N LEU A 34 6.10 8.97 5.17
CA LEU A 34 5.71 7.90 4.25
C LEU A 34 4.58 7.10 4.88
N GLU A 35 3.43 7.01 4.20
CA GLU A 35 2.27 6.21 4.63
C GLU A 35 2.01 5.10 3.61
N LEU A 36 2.11 3.85 4.05
CA LEU A 36 1.86 2.67 3.24
C LEU A 36 0.37 2.31 3.27
N ILE A 37 -0.29 2.39 2.11
CA ILE A 37 -1.72 2.13 1.98
C ILE A 37 -1.93 0.85 1.18
N HIS A 38 -2.57 -0.14 1.78
CA HIS A 38 -2.92 -1.38 1.10
C HIS A 38 -4.40 -1.38 0.71
N THR A 39 -4.68 -1.53 -0.59
CA THR A 39 -6.05 -1.49 -1.13
C THR A 39 -6.93 -2.71 -0.79
N GLY A 40 -6.34 -3.86 -0.44
CA GLY A 40 -7.10 -5.05 -0.02
C GLY A 40 -7.83 -5.83 -1.13
N GLN A 41 -7.40 -5.74 -2.39
CA GLN A 41 -8.10 -6.38 -3.53
C GLN A 41 -7.73 -7.87 -3.80
N HIS A 42 -6.88 -8.47 -2.97
CA HIS A 42 -6.43 -9.86 -3.14
C HIS A 42 -7.13 -10.82 -2.17
N TYR A 43 -7.50 -11.99 -2.68
CA TYR A 43 -8.25 -13.04 -1.96
C TYR A 43 -7.45 -13.78 -0.90
N ASP A 44 -6.11 -13.70 -0.92
CA ASP A 44 -5.27 -14.48 -0.01
C ASP A 44 -4.52 -13.57 0.96
N ASP A 45 -5.18 -13.26 2.07
CA ASP A 45 -4.58 -12.55 3.21
C ASP A 45 -3.31 -13.25 3.73
N ARG A 46 -3.16 -14.57 3.52
CA ARG A 46 -1.93 -15.27 3.89
C ARG A 46 -0.79 -14.89 2.96
N LEU A 47 -1.05 -14.81 1.65
CA LEU A 47 -0.04 -14.39 0.67
C LEU A 47 0.46 -12.97 0.96
N SER A 48 -0.44 -12.04 1.29
CA SER A 48 -0.07 -10.68 1.66
C SER A 48 0.82 -10.66 2.89
N LYS A 49 0.46 -11.37 3.97
CA LYS A 49 1.27 -11.45 5.21
C LYS A 49 2.68 -11.99 4.97
N PHE A 50 2.83 -12.98 4.10
CA PHE A 50 4.17 -13.48 3.74
C PHE A 50 4.98 -12.42 2.99
N LEU A 51 4.37 -11.67 2.07
CA LEU A 51 5.08 -10.60 1.36
C LEU A 51 5.55 -9.49 2.30
N PHE A 52 4.73 -9.07 3.27
CA PHE A 52 5.15 -8.06 4.24
C PHE A 52 6.36 -8.51 5.05
N ARG A 53 6.31 -9.75 5.57
CA ARG A 53 7.40 -10.32 6.33
C ARG A 53 8.66 -10.53 5.48
N ASP A 54 8.53 -11.16 4.32
CA ASP A 54 9.68 -11.56 3.49
C ASP A 54 10.37 -10.35 2.83
N LEU A 55 9.66 -9.23 2.66
CA LEU A 55 10.21 -7.97 2.16
C LEU A 55 10.56 -6.98 3.28
N GLU A 56 10.45 -7.39 4.54
CA GLU A 56 10.66 -6.54 5.73
C GLU A 56 9.87 -5.22 5.67
N LEU A 57 8.69 -5.27 5.05
CA LEU A 57 7.79 -4.12 4.97
C LEU A 57 7.11 -3.90 6.32
N PRO A 58 6.90 -2.64 6.73
CA PRO A 58 6.04 -2.35 7.86
C PRO A 58 4.59 -2.77 7.54
N GLU A 59 3.80 -3.04 8.57
CA GLU A 59 2.35 -3.14 8.41
C GLU A 59 1.80 -1.87 7.74
N PRO A 60 0.75 -1.98 6.90
CA PRO A 60 0.19 -0.82 6.22
C PRO A 60 -0.43 0.13 7.25
N ASP A 61 -0.17 1.42 7.09
CA ASP A 61 -0.78 2.49 7.88
C ASP A 61 -2.30 2.57 7.64
N LEU A 62 -2.75 2.18 6.44
CA LEU A 62 -4.16 2.08 6.09
C LEU A 62 -4.45 0.86 5.22
N TYR A 63 -5.51 0.13 5.54
CA TYR A 63 -6.05 -0.97 4.73
C TYR A 63 -7.46 -0.62 4.24
N LEU A 64 -7.64 -0.49 2.92
CA LEU A 64 -8.92 -0.03 2.33
C LEU A 64 -10.00 -1.13 2.26
N GLY A 65 -9.61 -2.42 2.35
CA GLY A 65 -10.58 -3.52 2.37
C GLY A 65 -11.49 -3.64 1.15
N VAL A 66 -11.01 -3.27 -0.06
CA VAL A 66 -11.82 -3.26 -1.29
C VAL A 66 -12.36 -4.65 -1.65
N GLY A 67 -11.62 -5.70 -1.30
CA GLY A 67 -11.97 -7.08 -1.58
C GLY A 67 -12.02 -7.39 -3.07
N SER A 68 -12.79 -8.41 -3.42
CA SER A 68 -12.86 -8.89 -4.78
C SER A 68 -14.06 -8.38 -5.58
N GLY A 69 -13.96 -8.52 -6.90
CA GLY A 69 -14.99 -8.15 -7.86
C GLY A 69 -14.42 -8.18 -9.28
N SER A 70 -15.22 -7.72 -10.23
CA SER A 70 -14.72 -7.35 -11.55
C SER A 70 -13.71 -6.21 -11.45
N HIS A 71 -12.87 -6.05 -12.49
CA HIS A 71 -11.91 -4.95 -12.55
C HIS A 71 -12.57 -3.57 -12.35
N ALA A 72 -13.76 -3.38 -12.94
CA ALA A 72 -14.51 -2.13 -12.81
C ALA A 72 -14.98 -1.89 -11.37
N GLU A 73 -15.52 -2.91 -10.70
CA GLU A 73 -15.95 -2.80 -9.30
C GLU A 73 -14.78 -2.53 -8.37
N GLN A 74 -13.67 -3.25 -8.53
CA GLN A 74 -12.47 -3.04 -7.70
C GLN A 74 -11.92 -1.63 -7.90
N THR A 75 -11.78 -1.17 -9.15
CA THR A 75 -11.30 0.19 -9.46
C THR A 75 -12.18 1.25 -8.80
N ALA A 76 -13.51 1.14 -8.98
CA ALA A 76 -14.44 2.11 -8.42
C ALA A 76 -14.38 2.15 -6.88
N ARG A 77 -14.33 0.98 -6.23
CA ARG A 77 -14.19 0.89 -4.77
C ARG A 77 -12.87 1.46 -4.27
N ILE A 78 -11.75 1.19 -4.94
CA ILE A 78 -10.45 1.81 -4.59
C ILE A 78 -10.58 3.32 -4.61
N MET A 79 -11.16 3.90 -5.66
CA MET A 79 -11.32 5.35 -5.77
C MET A 79 -12.18 5.91 -4.63
N VAL A 80 -13.31 5.28 -4.32
CA VAL A 80 -14.22 5.73 -3.24
C VAL A 80 -13.58 5.61 -1.86
N GLU A 81 -12.91 4.50 -1.56
CA GLU A 81 -12.27 4.30 -0.26
C GLU A 81 -11.02 5.16 -0.09
N PHE A 82 -10.25 5.37 -1.16
CA PHE A 82 -9.07 6.23 -1.14
C PHE A 82 -9.45 7.71 -0.95
N GLU A 83 -10.57 8.18 -1.53
CA GLU A 83 -11.06 9.56 -1.33
C GLU A 83 -11.32 9.89 0.14
N LYS A 84 -11.69 8.90 0.98
CA LYS A 84 -11.90 9.12 2.42
C LYS A 84 -10.60 9.37 3.20
N TYR A 85 -9.46 9.00 2.62
CA TYR A 85 -8.14 9.24 3.19
C TYR A 85 -7.58 10.63 2.84
N CYS A 86 -7.96 11.16 1.67
CA CYS A 86 -7.56 12.49 1.20
C CYS A 86 -8.07 13.63 2.11
#